data_AF-A0A8T5XQU7-F1
#
_entry.id   AF-A0A8T5XQU7-F1
#
_cell.length_a   1.000
_cell.length_b   1.000
_cell.length_c   1.000
_cell.angle_alpha   90.00
_cell.angle_beta   90.00
_cell.angle_gamma   90.00
#
_symmetry.space_group_name_H-M   'P 1'
#
loop_
_entity.id
_entity.type
_entity.pdbx_description
1 polymer ?
#
loop_
_entity_poly.entity_id
_entity_poly.type
_entity_poly.pdbx_seq_one_letter_code
_entity_poly.pdbx_strand_id
1 'polypeptide(L)' 'MIDANFFWNLFQLTGSINAYLMYKKLAIN' A
#
# COMPACT_ATOMS: atom_id res chain seq x y z
N MET A 1 -2.11 -4.67 -11.61
CA MET A 1 -3.32 -4.97 -10.80
C MET A 1 -3.21 -4.14 -9.53
N ILE A 2 -4.33 -3.70 -8.94
CA ILE A 2 -4.26 -2.97 -7.66
C ILE A 2 -4.25 -4.04 -6.56
N ASP A 3 -3.05 -4.30 -6.04
CA ASP A 3 -2.77 -5.30 -5.02
C ASP A 3 -1.89 -4.68 -3.92
N ALA A 4 -1.49 -5.48 -2.92
CA ALA A 4 -0.66 -5.01 -1.83
C ALA A 4 0.64 -4.33 -2.32
N ASN A 5 1.29 -4.87 -3.35
CA ASN A 5 2.54 -4.33 -3.87
C ASN A 5 2.35 -2.95 -4.54
N PHE A 6 1.21 -2.73 -5.20
CA PHE A 6 0.87 -1.42 -5.73
C PHE A 6 0.85 -0.35 -4.61
N PHE A 7 0.18 -0.63 -3.49
CA PHE A 7 0.10 0.32 -2.38
C PHE A 7 1.40 0.46 -1.61
N TRP A 8 2.20 -0.60 -1.53
CA TRP A 8 3.55 -0.53 -0.97
C TRP A 8 4.43 0.44 -1.77
N ASN A 9 4.48 0.28 -3.09
CA ASN A 9 5.26 1.18 -3.96
C ASN A 9 4.74 2.62 -3.90
N LEU A 10 3.42 2.80 -3.83
CA LEU A 10 2.82 4.13 -3.69
C LEU A 10 3.22 4.80 -2.36
N PHE A 11 3.26 4.05 -1.26
CA PHE A 11 3.74 4.55 0.02
C PHE A 11 5.22 4.94 -0.05
N GLN A 12 6.08 4.11 -0.64
CA GLN A 12 7.51 4.41 -0.78
C GLN A 12 7.78 5.67 -1.60
N LEU A 13 6.97 5.94 -2.63
CA LEU A 13 7.13 7.11 -3.50
C LEU A 13 6.55 8.40 -2.91
N THR A 14 5.48 8.31 -2.11
CA THR A 14 4.72 9.49 -1.68
C THR A 14 4.74 9.76 -0.18
N GLY A 15 5.15 8.79 0.64
CA GLY A 15 5.01 8.83 2.09
C GLY A 15 3.55 8.81 2.57
N SER A 16 2.58 8.52 1.71
CA SER A 16 1.16 8.56 2.05
C SER A 16 0.77 7.49 3.07
N ILE A 17 0.37 7.93 4.26
CA ILE A 17 -0.18 7.05 5.31
C ILE A 17 -1.37 6.22 4.80
N ASN A 18 -2.22 6.81 3.95
CA ASN A 18 -3.37 6.10 3.39
C ASN A 18 -2.93 4.93 2.49
N ALA A 19 -1.83 5.08 1.74
CA ALA A 19 -1.26 3.99 0.95
C ALA A 19 -0.73 2.87 1.85
N TYR A 20 -0.04 3.20 2.94
CA TYR A 20 0.42 2.21 3.92
C TYR A 20 -0.73 1.45 4.58
N LEU A 21 -1.83 2.14 4.94
CA LEU A 21 -3.01 1.50 5.52
C LEU A 21 -3.67 0.52 4.55
N MET A 22 -3.73 0.85 3.25
CA MET A 22 -4.25 -0.10 2.25
C MET A 22 -3.31 -1.27 2.00
N TYR A 23 -2.00 -1.03 1.93
CA TYR A 23 -1.02 -2.12 1.90
C TYR A 23 -1.24 -3.09 3.06
N LYS A 24 -1.36 -2.59 4.30
CA LYS A 24 -1.58 -3.42 5.50
C LYS A 24 -2.89 -4.20 5.45
N LYS A 25 -3.98 -3.62 4.93
CA LYS A 25 -5.27 -4.32 4.79
C LYS A 25 -5.21 -5.46 3.77
N LEU A 26 -4.45 -5.27 2.69
CA LEU A 26 -4.35 -6.24 1.60
C LEU A 26 -3.28 -7.31 1.84
N ALA A 27 -2.22 -7.00 2.59
CA ALA A 27 -1.13 -7.94 2.88
C ALA A 27 -1.43 -8.90 4.06
N ILE A 28 -2.49 -8.64 4.85
CA ILE A 28 -2.92 -9.47 5.98
C ILE A 28 -4.08 -10.42 5.58
N ASN A 29 -4.63 -10.28 4.38
CA ASN A 29 -5.48 -11.30 3.74
C ASN A 29 -4.63 -12.17 2.81
#